data_AF-A0A2H6NC24-F1
#
_entry.id   AF-A0A2H6NC24-F1
#
_cell.length_a   1.000
_cell.length_b   1.000
_cell.length_c   1.000
_cell.angle_alpha   90.00
_cell.angle_beta   90.00
_cell.angle_gamma   90.00
#
_symmetry.space_group_name_H-M   'P 1'
#
loop_
_entity.id
_entity.type
_entity.pdbx_description
1 polymer ?
#
loop_
_entity_poly.entity_id
_entity_poly.type
_entity_poly.pdbx_seq_one_letter_code
_entity_poly.pdbx_strand_id
1 'polypeptide(L)'
;SSHFKNVHADIQSSLDGWFQRRCPLAYLGCTFVQYPWHPFGQKTNVIYNQHLMAFAVKPEIDPVLSEAKKRLRSRQRNERIALTSLPLEILKYIAGFLDSVSLSQLAQVSVQMRDICATLLHERGMVFLLWKKKRYSHGRTSWRVCGKIWKFSTL
;
A
#
# COMPACT_ATOMS: atom_id res chain seq x y z
N SER A 1 -44.09 -8.25 10.51
CA SER A 1 -43.41 -6.95 10.65
C SER A 1 -41.94 -7.22 10.91
N SER A 2 -41.07 -7.06 9.90
CA SER A 2 -39.65 -7.36 10.00
C SER A 2 -38.93 -6.25 10.76
N HIS A 3 -38.37 -6.57 11.93
CA HIS A 3 -37.53 -5.64 12.66
C HIS A 3 -36.14 -5.59 12.01
N PHE A 4 -35.84 -4.51 11.29
CA PHE A 4 -34.50 -4.22 10.81
C PHE A 4 -33.64 -3.89 12.03
N LYS A 5 -32.82 -4.84 12.48
CA LYS A 5 -31.84 -4.61 13.55
C LYS A 5 -30.69 -3.82 12.91
N ASN A 6 -30.58 -2.55 13.28
CA ASN A 6 -29.53 -1.65 12.81
C ASN A 6 -28.15 -2.21 13.16
N VAL A 7 -27.52 -2.90 12.21
CA VAL A 7 -26.15 -3.45 12.31
C VAL A 7 -25.09 -2.34 12.46
N HIS A 8 -25.48 -1.07 12.28
CA HIS A 8 -24.59 0.08 12.46
C HIS A 8 -24.39 0.52 13.92
N ALA A 9 -25.25 0.11 14.85
CA ALA A 9 -25.07 0.46 16.27
C ALA A 9 -24.01 -0.43 16.96
N ASP A 10 -23.96 -1.73 16.61
CA ASP A 10 -22.99 -2.68 17.19
C ASP A 10 -21.56 -2.52 16.64
N ILE A 11 -21.38 -1.82 15.52
CA ILE A 11 -20.04 -1.50 14.98
C ILE A 11 -19.44 -0.28 15.68
N GLN A 12 -20.26 0.70 16.11
CA GLN A 12 -19.76 1.86 16.84
C GLN A 12 -19.29 1.51 18.26
N SER A 13 -19.94 0.53 18.92
CA SER A 13 -19.54 0.03 20.24
C SER A 13 -18.34 -0.91 20.21
N SER A 14 -17.96 -1.46 19.05
CA SER A 14 -16.77 -2.30 18.90
C SER A 14 -15.52 -1.52 18.49
N LEU A 15 -15.66 -0.29 17.97
CA LEU A 15 -14.53 0.64 17.79
C LEU A 15 -14.16 1.36 19.10
N ASP A 16 -15.15 1.76 19.89
CA ASP A 16 -14.94 2.35 21.21
C ASP A 16 -14.69 1.23 22.24
N GLY A 17 -13.46 1.17 22.75
CA GLY A 17 -13.03 0.21 23.77
C GLY A 17 -12.01 -0.81 23.27
N TRP A 18 -12.17 -1.35 22.05
CA TRP A 18 -11.19 -2.26 21.43
C TRP A 18 -10.19 -1.48 20.57
N PHE A 19 -10.66 -0.68 19.59
CA PHE A 19 -9.78 0.05 18.66
C PHE A 19 -9.18 1.32 19.25
N GLN A 20 -10.02 2.03 20.00
CA GLN A 20 -9.74 3.34 20.52
C GLN A 20 -10.28 3.44 21.95
N ARG A 21 -9.47 3.90 22.91
CA ARG A 21 -9.93 4.22 24.26
C ARG A 21 -10.00 5.73 24.41
N ARG A 22 -11.22 6.26 24.47
CA ARG A 22 -11.49 7.68 24.75
C ARG A 22 -11.33 7.96 26.24
N CYS A 23 -10.99 9.20 26.57
CA CYS A 23 -11.03 9.68 27.95
C CYS A 23 -12.44 9.49 28.54
N PRO A 24 -12.60 9.02 29.79
CA PRO A 24 -13.90 8.98 30.46
C PRO A 24 -14.60 10.34 30.49
N LEU A 25 -13.85 11.45 30.44
CA LEU A 25 -14.38 12.82 30.38
C LEU A 25 -14.70 13.30 28.94
N ALA A 26 -14.72 12.41 27.94
CA ALA A 26 -15.02 12.79 26.55
C ALA A 26 -16.40 13.43 26.39
N TYR A 27 -17.38 13.05 27.24
CA TYR A 27 -18.71 13.68 27.27
C TYR A 27 -18.67 15.15 27.71
N LEU A 28 -17.61 15.58 28.38
CA LEU A 28 -17.35 16.97 28.75
C LEU A 28 -16.49 17.70 27.69
N GLY A 29 -16.25 17.09 26.53
CA GLY A 29 -15.47 17.68 25.44
C GLY A 29 -13.98 17.34 25.46
N CYS A 30 -13.52 16.40 26.30
CA CYS A 30 -12.14 15.95 26.26
C CYS A 30 -11.84 15.18 24.96
N THR A 31 -10.86 15.65 24.19
CA THR A 31 -10.45 15.03 22.91
C THR A 31 -9.35 13.98 23.07
N PHE A 32 -8.95 13.67 24.31
CA PHE A 32 -7.90 12.69 24.57
C PHE A 32 -8.34 11.28 24.19
N VAL A 33 -7.47 10.60 23.45
CA VAL A 33 -7.70 9.29 22.86
C VAL A 33 -6.40 8.48 22.91
N GLN A 34 -6.49 7.23 23.33
CA GLN A 34 -5.40 6.26 23.30
C GLN A 34 -5.71 5.10 22.34
N TYR A 35 -4.70 4.62 21.61
CA TYR A 35 -4.81 3.48 20.69
C TYR A 35 -3.95 2.32 21.23
N PRO A 36 -4.53 1.37 21.99
CA PRO A 36 -3.76 0.34 22.68
C PRO A 36 -3.42 -0.88 21.79
N TRP A 37 -3.36 -0.72 20.47
CA TRP A 37 -3.17 -1.84 19.55
C TRP A 37 -1.71 -2.28 19.50
N HIS A 38 -1.44 -3.40 20.17
CA HIS A 38 -0.15 -4.08 20.16
C HIS A 38 -0.38 -5.51 19.65
N PRO A 39 0.16 -5.89 18.48
CA PRO A 39 0.19 -7.28 18.04
C PRO A 39 0.84 -8.16 19.11
N PHE A 40 0.21 -9.28 19.45
CA PHE A 40 0.73 -10.19 20.46
C PHE A 40 2.13 -10.70 20.07
N GLY A 41 3.07 -10.63 21.01
CA GLY A 41 4.44 -11.14 20.83
C GLY A 41 5.47 -10.15 20.27
N GLN A 42 5.11 -8.92 19.91
CA GLN A 42 6.06 -7.90 19.45
C GLN A 42 5.82 -6.53 20.11
N LYS A 43 6.90 -5.84 20.52
CA LYS A 43 6.87 -4.46 21.01
C LYS A 43 6.60 -3.49 19.85
N THR A 44 5.38 -3.46 19.35
CA THR A 44 4.97 -2.67 18.18
C THR A 44 3.57 -2.09 18.41
N ASN A 45 3.35 -0.88 17.91
CA ASN A 45 2.10 -0.14 18.06
C ASN A 45 1.46 0.04 16.68
N VAL A 46 0.19 -0.28 16.52
CA VAL A 46 -0.54 0.05 15.30
C VAL A 46 -0.90 1.54 15.35
N ILE A 47 -0.53 2.27 14.31
CA ILE A 47 -0.82 3.70 14.14
C ILE A 47 -1.65 3.91 12.88
N TYR A 48 -2.54 4.90 12.91
CA TYR A 48 -3.23 5.36 11.70
C TYR A 48 -2.47 6.56 11.11
N ASN A 49 -2.03 6.44 9.86
CA ASN A 49 -1.39 7.53 9.12
C ASN A 49 -2.44 8.28 8.30
N GLN A 50 -2.81 9.48 8.73
CA GLN A 50 -3.81 10.31 8.07
C GLN A 50 -3.44 10.67 6.63
N HIS A 51 -2.15 10.87 6.31
CA HIS A 51 -1.73 11.21 4.95
C HIS A 51 -1.88 10.05 3.98
N LEU A 52 -1.65 8.82 4.46
CA LEU A 52 -1.76 7.60 3.66
C LEU A 52 -3.16 6.97 3.76
N MET A 53 -4.04 7.53 4.60
CA MET A 53 -5.35 6.97 4.93
C MET A 53 -5.29 5.46 5.27
N ALA A 54 -4.20 5.04 5.95
CA ALA A 54 -3.87 3.63 6.14
C ALA A 54 -3.31 3.35 7.54
N PHE A 55 -3.52 2.11 8.00
CA PHE A 55 -2.89 1.61 9.22
C PHE A 55 -1.45 1.17 8.95
N ALA A 56 -0.56 1.48 9.89
CA ALA A 56 0.84 1.09 9.84
C ALA A 56 1.30 0.53 11.18
N VAL A 57 2.31 -0.34 11.16
CA VAL A 57 2.93 -0.89 12.37
C VAL A 57 4.15 -0.06 12.71
N LYS A 58 4.13 0.59 13.88
CA LYS A 58 5.24 1.36 14.43
C LYS A 58 5.96 0.52 15.49
N PRO A 59 7.19 0.04 15.24
CA PRO A 59 7.96 -0.63 16.26
C PRO A 59 8.29 0.31 17.43
N GLU A 60 8.20 -0.20 18.64
CA GLU A 60 8.61 0.47 19.87
C GLU A 60 10.14 0.41 19.93
N ILE A 61 10.77 1.49 19.50
CA ILE A 61 12.23 1.63 19.48
C ILE A 61 12.64 2.35 20.77
N ASP A 62 13.65 1.83 21.46
CA ASP A 62 14.23 2.43 22.66
C ASP A 62 14.48 3.94 22.45
N PRO A 63 14.11 4.82 23.40
CA PRO A 63 14.30 6.26 23.27
C PRO A 63 15.75 6.66 22.93
N VAL A 64 16.75 5.91 23.40
CA VAL A 64 18.18 6.14 23.09
C VAL A 64 18.46 5.90 21.60
N LEU A 65 17.92 4.81 21.04
CA LEU A 65 18.00 4.52 19.61
C LEU A 65 17.19 5.53 18.78
N SER A 66 16.09 6.06 19.33
CA SER A 66 15.26 7.08 18.69
C SER A 66 16.01 8.42 18.56
N GLU A 67 16.77 8.80 19.58
CA GLU A 67 17.57 10.02 19.64
C GLU A 67 18.76 9.94 18.67
N ALA A 68 19.44 8.79 18.63
CA ALA A 68 20.48 8.49 17.65
C ALA A 68 19.92 8.57 16.22
N LYS A 69 18.69 8.09 15.98
CA LYS A 69 18.01 8.19 14.68
C LYS A 69 17.63 9.62 14.31
N LYS A 70 17.28 10.49 15.27
CA LYS A 70 17.04 11.92 15.02
C LYS A 70 18.35 12.64 14.61
N ARG A 71 19.45 12.34 15.29
CA ARG A 71 20.80 12.86 14.97
C ARG A 71 21.33 12.34 13.62
N LEU A 72 21.03 11.08 13.29
CA LEU A 72 21.30 10.55 11.94
C LEU A 72 20.47 11.27 10.89
N ARG A 73 19.16 11.51 11.13
CA ARG A 73 18.30 12.22 10.16
C ARG A 73 18.74 13.65 9.87
N SER A 74 19.30 14.37 10.85
CA SER A 74 19.84 15.72 10.60
C SER A 74 21.13 15.68 9.78
N ARG A 75 21.93 14.62 9.88
CA ARG A 75 23.18 14.42 9.11
C ARG A 75 22.92 13.78 7.72
N GLN A 76 21.90 12.93 7.60
CA GLN A 76 21.49 12.22 6.39
C GLN A 76 20.62 13.03 5.42
N ARG A 77 20.29 14.30 5.73
CA ARG A 77 19.56 15.14 4.77
C ARG A 77 20.29 15.26 3.43
N ASN A 78 21.61 15.04 3.39
CA ASN A 78 22.45 15.09 2.20
C ASN A 78 22.85 13.73 1.58
N GLU A 79 22.56 12.58 2.20
CA GLU A 79 22.97 11.26 1.66
C GLU A 79 21.76 10.37 1.38
N ARG A 80 20.82 10.87 0.58
CA ARG A 80 19.80 9.99 0.01
C ARG A 80 20.45 9.23 -1.15
N ILE A 81 20.87 8.00 -0.88
CA ILE A 81 21.30 7.07 -1.93
C ILE A 81 20.09 6.87 -2.85
N ALA A 82 20.20 7.36 -4.08
CA ALA A 82 19.15 7.18 -5.07
C ALA A 82 19.04 5.68 -5.39
N LEU A 83 17.81 5.14 -5.47
CA LEU A 83 17.60 3.75 -5.89
C LEU A 83 18.34 3.43 -7.19
N THR A 84 18.36 4.37 -8.14
CA THR A 84 19.07 4.24 -9.42
C THR A 84 20.58 4.07 -9.32
N SER A 85 21.19 4.39 -8.18
CA SER A 85 22.63 4.20 -7.94
C SER A 85 22.99 2.78 -7.47
N LEU A 86 21.99 1.95 -7.14
CA LEU A 86 22.22 0.55 -6.78
C LEU A 86 22.54 -0.29 -8.03
N PRO A 87 23.35 -1.36 -7.89
CA PRO A 87 23.55 -2.34 -8.95
C PRO A 87 22.24 -2.99 -9.38
N LEU A 88 22.18 -3.39 -10.65
CA LEU A 88 20.98 -3.94 -11.28
C LEU A 88 20.44 -5.17 -10.53
N GLU A 89 21.34 -6.02 -10.03
CA GLU A 89 21.03 -7.25 -9.29
C GLU A 89 20.28 -6.93 -8.01
N ILE A 90 20.70 -5.88 -7.30
CA ILE A 90 20.05 -5.43 -6.07
C ILE A 90 18.68 -4.87 -6.37
N LEU A 91 18.53 -4.11 -7.46
CA LEU A 91 17.23 -3.59 -7.87
C LEU A 91 16.27 -4.69 -8.28
N LYS A 92 16.73 -5.70 -9.03
CA LYS A 92 15.95 -6.89 -9.38
C LYS A 92 15.54 -7.67 -8.13
N TYR A 93 16.46 -7.85 -7.19
CA TYR A 93 16.18 -8.52 -5.91
C TYR A 93 15.08 -7.78 -5.13
N ILE A 94 15.18 -6.45 -5.00
CA ILE A 94 14.16 -5.62 -4.35
C ILE A 94 12.81 -5.75 -5.08
N ALA A 95 12.80 -5.65 -6.41
CA ALA A 95 11.59 -5.80 -7.21
C ALA A 95 10.93 -7.17 -7.01
N GLY A 96 11.71 -8.21 -6.74
CA GLY A 96 11.23 -9.55 -6.37
C GLY A 96 10.41 -9.61 -5.08
N PHE A 97 10.41 -8.58 -4.23
CA PHE A 97 9.55 -8.53 -3.03
C PHE A 97 8.27 -7.73 -3.23
N LEU A 98 8.13 -7.06 -4.37
CA LEU A 98 7.00 -6.18 -4.64
C LEU A 98 5.81 -6.97 -5.22
N ASP A 99 4.62 -6.56 -4.82
CA ASP A 99 3.36 -7.02 -5.40
C ASP A 99 3.13 -6.40 -6.79
N SER A 100 2.15 -6.93 -7.54
CA SER A 100 1.89 -6.48 -8.91
C SER A 100 1.54 -4.99 -9.01
N VAL A 101 0.83 -4.43 -8.03
CA VAL A 101 0.44 -3.01 -8.06
C VAL A 101 1.67 -2.14 -7.81
N SER A 102 2.49 -2.50 -6.82
CA SER A 102 3.76 -1.82 -6.58
C SER A 102 4.71 -1.90 -7.77
N LEU A 103 4.81 -3.06 -8.44
CA LEU A 103 5.63 -3.22 -9.65
C LEU A 103 5.15 -2.34 -10.82
N SER A 104 3.83 -2.21 -10.97
CA SER A 104 3.20 -1.32 -11.96
C SER A 104 3.52 0.15 -11.72
N GLN A 105 3.44 0.60 -10.47
CA GLN A 105 3.80 1.98 -10.08
C GLN A 105 5.29 2.23 -10.27
N LEU A 106 6.12 1.27 -9.85
CA LEU A 106 7.56 1.36 -9.93
C LEU A 106 8.06 1.45 -11.38
N ALA A 107 7.44 0.71 -12.31
CA ALA A 107 7.76 0.77 -13.74
C ALA A 107 7.49 2.14 -14.38
N GLN A 108 6.70 3.01 -13.75
CA GLN A 108 6.41 4.36 -14.23
C GLN A 108 7.44 5.40 -13.77
N VAL A 109 8.31 5.06 -12.82
CA VAL A 109 9.25 6.02 -12.20
C VAL A 109 10.42 6.36 -13.13
N SER A 110 10.96 5.39 -13.88
CA SER A 110 12.07 5.60 -14.82
C SER A 110 12.12 4.52 -15.89
N VAL A 111 12.94 4.72 -16.93
CA VAL A 111 13.18 3.70 -17.97
C VAL A 111 13.87 2.48 -17.36
N GLN A 112 14.93 2.69 -16.55
CA GLN A 112 15.66 1.60 -15.89
C GLN A 112 14.72 0.71 -15.05
N MET A 113 13.83 1.33 -14.27
CA MET A 113 12.93 0.58 -13.40
C MET A 113 11.84 -0.15 -14.19
N ARG A 114 11.42 0.40 -15.33
CA ARG A 114 10.53 -0.27 -16.28
C ARG A 114 11.16 -1.52 -16.84
N ASP A 115 12.44 -1.47 -17.23
CA ASP A 115 13.17 -2.60 -17.77
C ASP A 115 13.36 -3.70 -16.72
N ILE A 116 13.65 -3.31 -15.47
CA ILE A 116 13.71 -4.23 -14.33
C ILE A 116 12.35 -4.90 -14.11
N CYS A 117 11.27 -4.12 -13.99
CA CYS A 117 9.93 -4.67 -13.80
C CYS A 117 9.51 -5.56 -14.99
N ALA A 118 9.93 -5.24 -16.22
CA ALA A 118 9.64 -6.05 -17.41
C ALA A 118 10.22 -7.47 -17.30
N THR A 119 11.35 -7.66 -16.59
CA THR A 119 11.92 -9.01 -16.36
C THR A 119 11.02 -9.90 -15.50
N LEU A 120 10.20 -9.31 -14.62
CA LEU A 120 9.27 -10.02 -13.73
C LEU A 120 7.87 -10.19 -14.32
N LEU A 121 7.62 -9.60 -15.50
CA LEU A 121 6.30 -9.50 -16.11
C LEU A 121 5.75 -10.88 -16.52
N HIS A 122 6.64 -11.83 -16.87
CA HIS A 122 6.23 -13.18 -17.24
C HIS A 122 5.83 -14.02 -16.01
N GLU A 123 6.51 -13.84 -14.88
CA GLU A 123 6.28 -14.60 -13.66
C GLU A 123 5.14 -14.03 -12.81
N ARG A 124 4.99 -12.71 -12.79
CA ARG A 124 4.08 -11.99 -11.87
C ARG A 124 3.04 -11.11 -12.56
N GLY A 125 3.18 -10.93 -13.86
CA GLY A 125 2.18 -10.21 -14.65
C GLY A 125 0.99 -11.10 -15.00
N MET A 126 0.06 -10.52 -15.74
CA MET A 126 -1.08 -11.20 -16.31
C MET A 126 -1.22 -10.86 -17.79
N VAL A 127 -1.85 -11.77 -18.54
CA VAL A 127 -2.08 -11.58 -19.98
C VAL A 127 -3.41 -10.84 -20.20
N PHE A 128 -3.32 -9.69 -20.86
CA PHE A 128 -4.47 -8.95 -21.36
C PHE A 128 -4.67 -9.19 -22.86
N LEU A 129 -5.93 -9.34 -23.26
CA LEU A 129 -6.32 -9.41 -24.65
C LEU A 129 -6.53 -8.00 -25.20
N LEU A 130 -5.83 -7.66 -26.28
CA LEU A 130 -6.06 -6.43 -27.01
C LEU A 130 -7.24 -6.63 -27.96
N TRP A 131 -8.30 -5.88 -27.74
CA TRP A 131 -9.49 -5.91 -28.59
C TRP A 131 -9.47 -4.75 -29.56
N LYS A 132 -9.63 -5.05 -30.85
CA LYS A 132 -9.84 -4.04 -31.90
C LYS A 132 -11.22 -4.22 -32.52
N LYS A 133 -11.87 -3.09 -32.78
CA LYS A 133 -13.17 -3.03 -33.46
C LYS A 133 -12.95 -3.28 -34.95
N LYS A 134 -13.54 -4.34 -35.49
CA LYS A 134 -13.49 -4.69 -36.92
C LYS A 134 -14.85 -4.46 -37.57
N ARG A 135 -14.87 -3.65 -38.62
CA ARG A 135 -16.03 -3.48 -39.52
C ARG A 135 -15.88 -4.39 -40.72
N TYR A 136 -16.96 -5.07 -41.11
CA TYR A 136 -16.98 -5.94 -42.29
C TYR A 136 -17.68 -5.26 -43.45
N SER A 137 -17.48 -5.79 -44.65
CA SER A 137 -18.10 -5.32 -45.89
C SER A 137 -19.63 -5.29 -45.81
N HIS A 138 -20.26 -6.21 -45.08
CA HIS A 138 -21.71 -6.24 -44.85
C HIS A 138 -22.19 -5.25 -43.75
N GLY A 139 -21.40 -4.26 -43.37
CA GLY A 139 -21.78 -3.17 -42.46
C GLY A 139 -21.86 -3.51 -40.95
N ARG A 140 -21.80 -4.78 -40.55
CA ARG A 140 -21.79 -5.13 -39.11
C ARG A 140 -20.40 -4.88 -38.52
N THR A 141 -20.37 -4.73 -37.20
CA THR A 141 -19.14 -4.49 -36.45
C THR A 141 -19.00 -5.52 -35.34
N SER A 142 -17.80 -6.06 -35.14
CA SER A 142 -17.49 -6.94 -34.01
C SER A 142 -16.17 -6.55 -33.37
N TRP A 143 -16.03 -6.80 -32.07
CA TRP A 143 -14.73 -6.78 -31.41
C TRP A 143 -13.99 -8.09 -31.68
N ARG A 144 -12.73 -8.00 -32.11
CA ARG A 144 -11.85 -9.16 -32.22
C ARG A 144 -10.59 -8.95 -31.41
N VAL A 145 -10.13 -10.02 -30.78
CA VAL A 145 -8.79 -10.07 -30.19
C VAL A 145 -7.78 -9.94 -31.32
N CYS A 146 -6.95 -8.90 -31.27
CA CYS A 146 -5.89 -8.67 -32.24
C CYS A 146 -4.49 -8.96 -31.67
N GLY A 147 -4.39 -9.25 -30.38
CA GLY A 147 -3.11 -9.54 -29.73
C GLY A 147 -3.26 -9.86 -28.25
N LYS A 148 -2.15 -10.31 -27.66
CA LYS A 148 -1.99 -10.56 -26.23
C LYS A 148 -0.85 -9.69 -25.73
N ILE A 149 -1.01 -9.08 -24.57
CA ILE A 149 0.04 -8.29 -23.92
C ILE A 149 0.18 -8.69 -22.47
N TRP A 150 1.39 -8.70 -21.95
CA TRP A 150 1.64 -8.87 -20.53
C TRP A 150 1.60 -7.52 -19.83
N LYS A 151 0.92 -7.44 -18.69
CA LYS A 151 0.87 -6.25 -17.83
C LYS A 151 0.73 -6.66 -16.37
N PHE A 152 1.19 -5.82 -15.45
CA PHE A 152 0.88 -5.96 -14.03
C PHE A 152 -0.55 -5.49 -13.73
N SER A 153 -1.13 -5.95 -12.61
CA SER A 153 -2.38 -5.38 -12.09
C SER A 153 -2.19 -3.92 -11.74
N THR A 154 -3.18 -3.09 -12.09
CA THR A 154 -3.29 -1.70 -11.65
C THR A 154 -4.42 -1.51 -10.63
N LEU A 155 -5.07 -2.62 -10.23
CA LEU A 155 -6.19 -2.69 -9.31
C LEU A 155 -5.70 -3.24 -7.97
#